data_AF-A0A5M5C7R2-F1
#
_entry.id   AF-A0A5M5C7R2-F1
#
_cell.length_a   1.000
_cell.length_b   1.000
_cell.length_c   1.000
_cell.angle_alpha   90.00
_cell.angle_beta   90.00
_cell.angle_gamma   90.00
#
_symmetry.space_group_name_H-M   'P 1'
#
loop_
_entity.id
_entity.type
_entity.pdbx_description
1 polymer ?
#
loop_
_entity_poly.entity_id
_entity_poly.type
_entity_poly.pdbx_seq_one_letter_code
_entity_poly.pdbx_strand_id
1 'polypeptide(L)'
;WWADGLYMVMPVMTKMYNITKNPLYLEKLHEYLAYADSIMYDEEAGLYYRDGKYVYPKHKSVNGKKDFWARGDGWVLAGLAKVLKELPETDKYRPEYIDRFRTLAKSVAACQQPEGYWTRSMLDPLHAPGPETSGTAFFTYGLQWGINNGFLDAAEYQPVVEKAWKYLSTVALQPDGKIGYVQPIGEKAIPGQVVDANSTSNFGVGAFLLAACERVRYLNK
;
A
#
# COMPACT_ATOMS: atom_id res chain seq x y z
N TRP A 1 8.34 -12.91 7.92
CA TRP A 1 7.84 -12.00 8.97
C TRP A 1 7.12 -10.79 8.36
N TRP A 2 6.23 -11.10 7.41
CA TRP A 2 5.14 -10.34 6.80
C TRP A 2 5.18 -8.80 6.58
N ALA A 3 4.82 -8.38 5.35
CA ALA A 3 4.82 -7.00 4.89
C ALA A 3 3.86 -6.09 5.67
N ASP A 4 2.70 -6.61 6.08
CA ASP A 4 1.67 -5.84 6.79
C ASP A 4 2.22 -5.25 8.11
N GLY A 5 3.23 -5.90 8.72
CA GLY A 5 3.87 -5.43 9.95
C GLY A 5 4.49 -4.05 9.82
N LEU A 6 4.85 -3.64 8.60
CA LEU A 6 5.39 -2.31 8.32
C LEU A 6 4.36 -1.21 8.57
N TYR A 7 3.10 -1.40 8.16
CA TYR A 7 2.04 -0.44 8.52
C TYR A 7 1.75 -0.43 10.02
N MET A 8 1.76 -1.62 10.64
CA MET A 8 1.38 -1.76 12.03
C MET A 8 2.38 -1.11 12.98
N VAL A 9 3.68 -1.15 12.67
CA VAL A 9 4.73 -0.79 13.64
C VAL A 9 5.60 0.39 13.21
N MET A 10 5.87 0.62 11.91
CA MET A 10 6.72 1.76 11.53
C MET A 10 6.15 3.11 12.04
N PRO A 11 4.83 3.39 11.93
CA PRO A 11 4.26 4.61 12.48
C PRO A 11 4.29 4.66 14.02
N VAL A 12 4.36 3.52 14.71
CA VAL A 12 4.54 3.50 16.17
C VAL A 12 5.90 4.08 16.52
N MET A 13 6.94 3.72 15.77
CA MET A 13 8.30 4.19 16.03
C MET A 13 8.41 5.71 15.92
N THR A 14 7.87 6.32 14.87
CA THR A 14 7.88 7.79 14.71
C THR A 14 6.99 8.50 15.74
N LYS A 15 5.81 7.93 16.06
CA LYS A 15 4.93 8.47 17.11
C LYS A 15 5.59 8.49 18.47
N MET A 16 6.18 7.37 18.88
CA MET A 16 6.82 7.24 20.17
C MET A 16 8.09 8.07 20.25
N TYR A 17 8.86 8.19 19.16
CA TYR A 17 9.96 9.15 19.08
C TYR A 17 9.45 10.58 19.32
N ASN A 18 8.37 10.99 18.68
CA ASN A 18 7.86 12.36 18.80
C ASN A 18 7.41 12.74 20.22
N ILE A 19 6.99 11.76 21.02
CA ILE A 19 6.62 11.95 22.43
C ILE A 19 7.86 11.88 23.34
N THR A 20 8.66 10.82 23.20
CA THR A 20 9.73 10.49 24.18
C THR A 20 11.07 11.15 23.86
N LYS A 21 11.26 11.57 22.61
CA LYS A 21 12.54 12.02 22.02
C LYS A 21 13.68 10.99 22.16
N ASN A 22 13.36 9.73 22.44
CA ASN A 22 14.35 8.67 22.54
C ASN A 22 14.80 8.23 21.13
N PRO A 23 16.06 8.50 20.72
CA PRO A 23 16.55 8.20 19.37
C PRO A 23 16.54 6.71 19.03
N LEU A 24 16.52 5.83 20.04
CA LEU A 24 16.47 4.38 19.84
C LEU A 24 15.24 3.94 19.02
N TYR A 25 14.13 4.67 19.08
CA TYR A 25 12.97 4.39 18.24
C TYR A 25 13.29 4.52 16.74
N LEU A 26 14.09 5.51 16.35
CA LEU A 26 14.42 5.74 14.93
C LEU A 26 15.53 4.80 14.47
N GLU A 27 16.51 4.50 15.32
CA GLU A 27 17.52 3.46 15.04
C GLU A 27 16.87 2.08 14.82
N LYS A 28 15.93 1.70 15.69
CA LYS A 28 15.21 0.42 15.56
C LYS A 28 14.18 0.42 14.43
N LEU A 29 13.59 1.56 14.09
CA LEU A 29 12.78 1.68 12.87
C LEU A 29 13.60 1.25 11.64
N HIS A 30 14.81 1.81 11.50
CA HIS A 30 15.70 1.47 10.38
C HIS A 30 16.13 0.01 10.42
N GLU A 31 16.64 -0.47 11.55
CA GLU A 31 17.10 -1.86 11.68
C GLU A 31 16.01 -2.88 11.34
N TYR A 32 14.79 -2.66 11.81
CA TYR A 32 13.67 -3.57 11.57
C TYR A 32 13.16 -3.49 10.14
N LEU A 33 13.15 -2.30 9.53
CA LEU A 33 12.84 -2.15 8.10
C LEU A 33 13.92 -2.76 7.22
N ALA A 34 15.20 -2.60 7.55
CA ALA A 34 16.30 -3.21 6.81
C ALA A 34 16.23 -4.73 6.87
N TYR A 35 15.89 -5.30 8.04
CA TYR A 35 15.54 -6.70 8.12
C TYR A 35 14.38 -7.00 7.19
N ALA A 36 13.28 -6.24 7.25
CA ALA A 36 12.09 -6.42 6.42
C ALA A 36 12.38 -6.48 4.90
N ASP A 37 13.22 -5.56 4.45
CA ASP A 37 13.65 -5.45 3.06
C ASP A 37 14.45 -6.69 2.63
N SER A 38 15.34 -7.19 3.49
CA SER A 38 16.24 -8.31 3.17
C SER A 38 15.55 -9.63 2.78
N ILE A 39 14.26 -9.81 3.08
CA ILE A 39 13.50 -11.01 2.68
C ILE A 39 12.35 -10.67 1.74
N MET A 40 11.70 -9.52 1.92
CA MET A 40 10.43 -9.24 1.25
C MET A 40 10.59 -8.29 0.07
N TYR A 41 11.59 -7.40 0.07
CA TYR A 41 11.73 -6.43 -1.02
C TYR A 41 12.40 -7.06 -2.24
N ASP A 42 11.75 -6.90 -3.40
CA ASP A 42 12.30 -7.29 -4.69
C ASP A 42 12.79 -6.05 -5.43
N GLU A 43 14.11 -5.87 -5.53
CA GLU A 43 14.71 -4.66 -6.12
C GLU A 43 14.38 -4.49 -7.60
N GLU A 44 14.23 -5.58 -8.35
CA GLU A 44 13.90 -5.56 -9.77
C GLU A 44 12.45 -5.12 -10.00
N ALA A 45 11.52 -5.63 -9.20
CA ALA A 45 10.11 -5.27 -9.30
C ALA A 45 9.76 -3.95 -8.60
N GLY A 46 10.55 -3.54 -7.60
CA GLY A 46 10.24 -2.40 -6.74
C GLY A 46 9.00 -2.64 -5.85
N LEU A 47 8.73 -3.90 -5.49
CA LEU A 47 7.56 -4.33 -4.72
C LEU A 47 7.96 -5.26 -3.58
N TYR A 48 7.07 -5.46 -2.61
CA TYR A 48 7.26 -6.33 -1.46
C TYR A 48 6.46 -7.63 -1.59
N TYR A 49 7.15 -8.77 -1.55
CA TYR A 49 6.48 -10.04 -1.28
C TYR A 49 5.79 -9.97 0.08
N ARG A 50 4.60 -10.56 0.17
CA ARG A 50 3.84 -10.54 1.43
C ARG A 50 4.57 -11.18 2.61
N ASP A 51 5.39 -12.19 2.36
CA ASP A 51 6.33 -12.81 3.28
C ASP A 51 7.34 -13.65 2.48
N GLY A 52 8.40 -14.15 3.14
CA GLY A 52 9.49 -14.91 2.48
C GLY A 52 9.09 -16.21 1.77
N LYS A 53 7.86 -16.72 1.93
CA LYS A 53 7.40 -17.91 1.18
C LYS A 53 7.00 -17.57 -0.25
N TYR A 54 6.72 -16.30 -0.54
CA TYR A 54 6.19 -15.84 -1.82
C TYR A 54 7.27 -15.41 -2.82
N VAL A 55 8.55 -15.50 -2.41
CA VAL A 55 9.69 -15.06 -3.21
C VAL A 55 9.86 -15.93 -4.45
N TYR A 56 9.97 -15.28 -5.60
CA TYR A 56 10.27 -15.89 -6.89
C TYR A 56 11.73 -16.40 -6.93
N PRO A 57 12.06 -17.51 -7.64
CA PRO A 57 11.20 -18.33 -8.50
C PRO A 57 10.50 -19.49 -7.79
N LYS A 58 10.72 -19.68 -6.48
CA LYS A 58 10.19 -20.84 -5.75
C LYS A 58 8.67 -20.79 -5.65
N HIS A 59 8.11 -19.60 -5.46
CA HIS A 59 6.68 -19.33 -5.57
C HIS A 59 6.41 -18.48 -6.81
N LYS A 60 5.31 -18.77 -7.50
CA LYS A 60 4.85 -18.06 -8.70
C LYS A 60 3.33 -17.98 -8.69
N SER A 61 2.77 -16.97 -9.34
CA SER A 61 1.36 -16.97 -9.69
C SER A 61 1.04 -18.14 -10.64
N VAL A 62 -0.25 -18.42 -10.88
CA VAL A 62 -0.68 -19.51 -11.78
C VAL A 62 -0.16 -19.34 -13.21
N ASN A 63 0.12 -18.11 -13.65
CA ASN A 63 0.69 -17.82 -14.97
C ASN A 63 2.21 -17.59 -14.95
N GLY A 64 2.90 -18.03 -13.90
CA GLY A 64 4.36 -18.02 -13.82
C GLY A 64 4.99 -16.66 -13.52
N LYS A 65 4.23 -15.68 -13.02
CA LYS A 65 4.72 -14.34 -12.66
C LYS A 65 5.20 -14.27 -11.21
N LYS A 66 5.93 -13.20 -10.86
CA LYS A 66 6.16 -12.81 -9.45
C LYS A 66 4.81 -12.47 -8.81
N ASP A 67 4.55 -12.96 -7.61
CA ASP A 67 3.25 -12.86 -6.95
C ASP A 67 3.30 -11.85 -5.78
N PHE A 68 3.01 -10.59 -6.10
CA PHE A 68 2.94 -9.49 -5.13
C PHE A 68 1.50 -9.24 -4.71
N TRP A 69 1.26 -9.13 -3.40
CA TRP A 69 -0.08 -9.04 -2.85
C TRP A 69 -0.49 -7.59 -2.65
N ALA A 70 -1.54 -7.14 -3.35
CA ALA A 70 -1.95 -5.73 -3.36
C ALA A 70 -2.17 -5.14 -1.96
N ARG A 71 -2.83 -5.84 -1.04
CA ARG A 71 -2.99 -5.35 0.33
C ARG A 71 -1.65 -5.31 1.09
N GLY A 72 -0.75 -6.25 0.84
CA GLY A 72 0.58 -6.29 1.43
C GLY A 72 1.38 -5.03 1.08
N ASP A 73 1.57 -4.76 -0.22
CA ASP A 73 2.23 -3.54 -0.70
C ASP A 73 1.45 -2.27 -0.31
N GLY A 74 0.12 -2.33 -0.25
CA GLY A 74 -0.73 -1.24 0.23
C GLY A 74 -0.36 -0.83 1.66
N TRP A 75 -0.22 -1.82 2.56
CA TRP A 75 0.25 -1.57 3.92
C TRP A 75 1.62 -0.88 3.93
N VAL A 76 2.57 -1.35 3.11
CA VAL A 76 3.92 -0.77 3.08
C VAL A 76 3.90 0.68 2.60
N LEU A 77 3.23 0.97 1.47
CA LEU A 77 3.19 2.32 0.91
C LEU A 77 2.51 3.30 1.87
N ALA A 78 1.38 2.91 2.45
CA ALA A 78 0.68 3.72 3.45
C ALA A 78 1.50 3.89 4.74
N GLY A 79 2.25 2.86 5.14
CA GLY A 79 3.15 2.89 6.30
C GLY A 79 4.28 3.89 6.10
N LEU A 80 4.95 3.85 4.95
CA LEU A 80 6.01 4.79 4.57
C LEU A 80 5.50 6.24 4.53
N ALA A 81 4.31 6.49 3.96
CA ALA A 81 3.68 7.80 4.00
C ALA A 81 3.50 8.32 5.44
N LYS A 82 3.06 7.45 6.37
CA LYS A 82 2.90 7.83 7.78
C LYS A 82 4.23 8.04 8.50
N VAL A 83 5.28 7.30 8.14
CA VAL A 83 6.65 7.54 8.65
C VAL A 83 7.10 8.91 8.20
N LEU A 84 7.10 9.19 6.89
CA LEU A 84 7.59 10.45 6.32
C LEU A 84 6.79 11.68 6.79
N LYS A 85 5.53 11.50 7.19
CA LYS A 85 4.71 12.55 7.80
C LYS A 85 5.21 13.01 9.17
N GLU A 86 5.76 12.10 9.97
CA GLU A 86 6.07 12.35 11.39
C GLU A 86 7.56 12.25 11.72
N LEU A 87 8.38 11.74 10.80
CA LEU A 87 9.82 11.65 10.96
C LEU A 87 10.49 13.04 10.88
N PRO A 88 11.44 13.37 11.76
CA PRO A 88 12.21 14.62 11.65
C PRO A 88 12.86 14.77 10.28
N GLU A 89 12.84 15.98 9.72
CA GLU A 89 13.50 16.26 8.44
C GLU A 89 15.02 16.02 8.48
N THR A 90 15.61 16.13 9.67
CA THR A 90 17.04 15.89 9.94
C THR A 90 17.39 14.45 10.27
N ASP A 91 16.41 13.52 10.26
CA ASP A 91 16.72 12.11 10.52
C ASP A 91 17.64 11.54 9.43
N LYS A 92 18.69 10.83 9.86
CA LYS A 92 19.77 10.36 8.98
C LYS A 92 19.32 9.31 7.96
N TYR A 93 18.23 8.59 8.22
CA TYR A 93 17.68 7.54 7.35
C TYR A 93 16.54 8.04 6.45
N ARG A 94 16.08 9.28 6.64
CA ARG A 94 14.99 9.87 5.85
C ARG A 94 15.18 9.75 4.33
N PRO A 95 16.37 9.97 3.75
CA PRO A 95 16.58 9.78 2.31
C PRO A 95 16.23 8.36 1.83
N GLU A 96 16.61 7.33 2.58
CA GLU A 96 16.32 5.93 2.23
C GLU A 96 14.82 5.65 2.20
N TYR A 97 14.06 6.19 3.15
CA TYR A 97 12.61 6.03 3.19
C TYR A 97 11.90 6.76 2.04
N ILE A 98 12.41 7.94 1.64
CA ILE A 98 11.90 8.68 0.48
C ILE A 98 12.15 7.89 -0.80
N ASP A 99 13.36 7.35 -0.97
CA ASP A 99 13.72 6.58 -2.16
C ASP A 99 12.92 5.29 -2.26
N ARG A 100 12.72 4.59 -1.14
CA ARG A 100 11.85 3.41 -1.07
C ARG A 100 10.40 3.77 -1.40
N PHE A 101 9.88 4.85 -0.82
CA PHE A 101 8.51 5.32 -1.07
C PHE A 101 8.28 5.66 -2.55
N ARG A 102 9.22 6.38 -3.18
CA ARG A 102 9.15 6.74 -4.61
C ARG A 102 9.24 5.52 -5.51
N THR A 103 10.15 4.59 -5.21
CA THR A 103 10.31 3.36 -6.00
C THR A 103 9.05 2.51 -5.93
N LEU A 104 8.50 2.32 -4.72
CA LEU A 104 7.26 1.59 -4.51
C LEU A 104 6.08 2.27 -5.20
N ALA A 105 5.95 3.60 -5.08
CA ALA A 105 4.89 4.38 -5.73
C ALA A 105 4.91 4.20 -7.26
N LYS A 106 6.11 4.23 -7.87
CA LYS A 106 6.29 4.01 -9.31
C LYS A 106 5.84 2.62 -9.75
N SER A 107 6.27 1.57 -9.04
CA SER A 107 5.89 0.19 -9.35
C SER A 107 4.39 -0.08 -9.12
N VAL A 108 3.81 0.51 -8.07
CA VAL A 108 2.36 0.48 -7.82
C VAL A 108 1.60 1.15 -8.96
N ALA A 109 1.98 2.37 -9.35
CA ALA A 109 1.32 3.09 -10.45
C ALA A 109 1.39 2.30 -11.77
N ALA A 110 2.52 1.65 -12.06
CA ALA A 110 2.73 0.91 -13.30
C ALA A 110 1.84 -0.35 -13.45
N CYS A 111 1.30 -0.90 -12.36
CA CYS A 111 0.46 -2.11 -12.38
C CYS A 111 -1.02 -1.85 -12.08
N GLN A 112 -1.46 -0.58 -12.06
CA GLN A 112 -2.88 -0.24 -11.93
C GLN A 112 -3.68 -0.83 -13.10
N GLN A 113 -4.85 -1.40 -12.80
CA GLN A 113 -5.77 -1.87 -13.85
C GLN A 113 -6.44 -0.69 -14.58
N PRO A 114 -6.89 -0.86 -15.83
CA PRO A 114 -7.59 0.17 -16.58
C PRO A 114 -8.80 0.78 -15.83
N GLU A 115 -9.49 -0.04 -15.05
CA GLU A 115 -10.66 0.31 -14.24
C GLU A 115 -10.30 1.12 -12.97
N GLY A 116 -9.01 1.21 -12.62
CA GLY A 116 -8.49 2.04 -11.52
C GLY A 116 -8.14 1.30 -10.23
N TYR A 117 -8.57 0.04 -10.07
CA TYR A 117 -8.19 -0.80 -8.93
C TYR A 117 -6.88 -1.56 -9.17
N TRP A 118 -6.39 -2.24 -8.13
CA TRP A 118 -5.33 -3.24 -8.23
C TRP A 118 -5.89 -4.63 -7.93
N THR A 119 -5.50 -5.63 -8.73
CA THR A 119 -5.86 -7.03 -8.48
C THR A 119 -5.09 -7.59 -7.30
N ARG A 120 -5.63 -8.62 -6.65
CA ARG A 120 -5.02 -9.25 -5.47
C ARG A 120 -3.58 -9.71 -5.71
N SER A 121 -3.29 -10.26 -6.87
CA SER A 121 -1.92 -10.42 -7.39
C SER A 121 -1.64 -9.28 -8.35
N MET A 122 -0.73 -8.38 -8.00
CA MET A 122 -0.57 -7.09 -8.68
C MET A 122 -0.05 -7.24 -10.11
N LEU A 123 0.79 -8.24 -10.36
CA LEU A 123 1.42 -8.48 -11.67
C LEU A 123 0.80 -9.64 -12.45
N ASP A 124 -0.28 -10.23 -11.92
CA ASP A 124 -1.04 -11.27 -12.60
C ASP A 124 -2.54 -11.12 -12.32
N PRO A 125 -3.23 -10.22 -13.05
CA PRO A 125 -4.66 -10.01 -12.88
C PRO A 125 -5.50 -11.27 -13.10
N LEU A 126 -5.02 -12.22 -13.92
CA LEU A 126 -5.74 -13.48 -14.19
C LEU A 126 -5.58 -14.50 -13.06
N HIS A 127 -4.55 -14.36 -12.21
CA HIS A 127 -4.40 -15.21 -11.03
C HIS A 127 -5.53 -15.03 -10.04
N ALA A 128 -5.96 -13.80 -9.79
CA ALA A 128 -7.01 -13.48 -8.82
C ALA A 128 -7.82 -12.28 -9.33
N PRO A 129 -8.77 -12.52 -10.25
CA PRO A 129 -9.35 -11.48 -11.10
C PRO A 129 -10.33 -10.57 -10.37
N GLY A 130 -10.61 -9.45 -11.01
CA GLY A 130 -11.62 -8.51 -10.57
C GLY A 130 -11.18 -7.60 -9.42
N PRO A 131 -12.11 -6.74 -8.96
CA PRO A 131 -11.82 -5.67 -8.03
C PRO A 131 -11.42 -6.15 -6.64
N GLU A 132 -10.52 -5.40 -6.00
CA GLU A 132 -10.18 -5.51 -4.58
C GLU A 132 -9.97 -4.12 -3.98
N THR A 133 -10.62 -3.84 -2.86
CA THR A 133 -10.72 -2.48 -2.32
C THR A 133 -9.62 -2.11 -1.35
N SER A 134 -9.17 -3.02 -0.49
CA SER A 134 -8.25 -2.65 0.60
C SER A 134 -6.88 -2.21 0.09
N GLY A 135 -6.26 -2.96 -0.83
CA GLY A 135 -5.02 -2.55 -1.48
C GLY A 135 -5.18 -1.23 -2.23
N THR A 136 -6.23 -1.14 -3.07
CA THR A 136 -6.56 0.06 -3.84
C THR A 136 -6.71 1.31 -2.95
N ALA A 137 -7.38 1.19 -1.80
CA ALA A 137 -7.57 2.29 -0.87
C ALA A 137 -6.24 2.74 -0.22
N PHE A 138 -5.39 1.81 0.20
CA PHE A 138 -4.06 2.16 0.73
C PHE A 138 -3.17 2.81 -0.32
N PHE A 139 -3.17 2.31 -1.56
CA PHE A 139 -2.43 2.93 -2.65
C PHE A 139 -2.93 4.34 -2.94
N THR A 140 -4.25 4.52 -3.00
CA THR A 140 -4.86 5.85 -3.21
C THR A 140 -4.42 6.83 -2.12
N TYR A 141 -4.44 6.42 -0.86
CA TYR A 141 -3.93 7.23 0.26
C TYR A 141 -2.44 7.56 0.08
N GLY A 142 -1.59 6.55 -0.12
CA GLY A 142 -0.14 6.74 -0.20
C GLY A 142 0.24 7.66 -1.36
N LEU A 143 -0.31 7.41 -2.56
CA LEU A 143 -0.05 8.21 -3.75
C LEU A 143 -0.55 9.66 -3.58
N GLN A 144 -1.80 9.86 -3.13
CA GLN A 144 -2.33 11.21 -2.94
C GLN A 144 -1.56 11.96 -1.84
N TRP A 145 -1.17 11.28 -0.76
CA TRP A 145 -0.34 11.85 0.29
C TRP A 145 1.04 12.26 -0.24
N GLY A 146 1.67 11.41 -1.07
CA GLY A 146 2.95 11.70 -1.70
C GLY A 146 2.90 12.94 -2.59
N ILE A 147 1.84 13.10 -3.38
CA ILE A 147 1.57 14.31 -4.17
C ILE A 147 1.40 15.51 -3.22
N ASN A 148 0.55 15.35 -2.19
CA ASN A 148 0.22 16.44 -1.30
C ASN A 148 1.40 16.98 -0.49
N ASN A 149 2.43 16.17 -0.28
CA ASN A 149 3.60 16.54 0.54
C ASN A 149 4.87 16.70 -0.30
N GLY A 150 4.75 16.78 -1.63
CA GLY A 150 5.88 17.08 -2.54
C GLY A 150 6.88 15.95 -2.74
N PHE A 151 6.51 14.70 -2.40
CA PHE A 151 7.36 13.53 -2.62
C PHE A 151 7.16 12.88 -4.00
N LEU A 152 5.98 13.06 -4.59
CA LEU A 152 5.59 12.53 -5.90
C LEU A 152 5.13 13.67 -6.82
N ASP A 153 5.43 13.54 -8.12
CA ASP A 153 5.02 14.51 -9.14
C ASP A 153 3.51 14.46 -9.40
N ALA A 154 2.84 15.61 -9.36
CA ALA A 154 1.39 15.64 -9.52
C ALA A 154 0.94 15.27 -10.94
N ALA A 155 1.71 15.65 -11.97
CA ALA A 155 1.34 15.37 -13.36
C ALA A 155 1.44 13.87 -13.68
N GLU A 156 2.42 13.19 -13.09
CA GLU A 156 2.61 11.74 -13.22
C GLU A 156 1.56 10.94 -12.43
N TYR A 157 1.34 11.28 -11.15
CA TYR A 157 0.57 10.40 -10.24
C TYR A 157 -0.90 10.79 -10.07
N GLN A 158 -1.30 12.03 -10.30
CA GLN A 158 -2.71 12.42 -10.13
C GLN A 158 -3.67 11.65 -11.05
N PRO A 159 -3.35 11.37 -12.34
CA PRO A 159 -4.22 10.54 -13.19
C PRO A 159 -4.45 9.13 -12.63
N VAL A 160 -3.45 8.54 -11.96
CA VAL A 160 -3.54 7.23 -11.30
C VAL A 160 -4.51 7.33 -10.11
N VAL A 161 -4.37 8.38 -9.29
CA VAL A 161 -5.23 8.63 -8.13
C VAL A 161 -6.68 8.91 -8.54
N GLU A 162 -6.92 9.66 -9.62
CA GLU A 162 -8.29 9.93 -10.12
C GLU A 162 -9.01 8.63 -10.51
N LYS A 163 -8.34 7.71 -11.21
CA LYS A 163 -8.92 6.41 -11.56
C LYS A 163 -9.20 5.56 -10.31
N ALA A 164 -8.25 5.54 -9.38
CA ALA A 164 -8.42 4.79 -8.13
C ALA A 164 -9.55 5.35 -7.27
N TRP A 165 -9.64 6.68 -7.13
CA TRP A 165 -10.73 7.35 -6.42
C TRP A 165 -12.08 7.13 -7.09
N LYS A 166 -12.13 7.15 -8.43
CA LYS A 166 -13.34 6.80 -9.18
C LYS A 166 -13.80 5.38 -8.81
N TYR A 167 -12.93 4.38 -8.89
CA TYR A 167 -13.25 3.03 -8.43
C TYR A 167 -13.77 3.00 -6.98
N LEU A 168 -13.06 3.65 -6.05
CA LEU A 168 -13.44 3.66 -4.64
C LEU A 168 -14.83 4.27 -4.42
N SER A 169 -15.11 5.39 -5.07
CA SER A 169 -16.35 6.15 -4.88
C SER A 169 -17.55 5.61 -5.67
N THR A 170 -17.34 4.89 -6.76
CA THR A 170 -18.45 4.42 -7.63
C THR A 170 -18.64 2.91 -7.65
N VAL A 171 -17.65 2.12 -7.22
CA VAL A 171 -17.73 0.65 -7.22
C VAL A 171 -17.62 0.09 -5.80
N ALA A 172 -16.65 0.55 -5.01
CA ALA A 172 -16.45 0.02 -3.66
C ALA A 172 -17.47 0.58 -2.65
N LEU A 173 -17.73 1.89 -2.68
CA LEU A 173 -18.69 2.54 -1.80
C LEU A 173 -20.13 2.20 -2.21
N GLN A 174 -20.89 1.65 -1.27
CA GLN A 174 -22.33 1.40 -1.41
C GLN A 174 -23.15 2.60 -0.89
N PRO A 175 -24.43 2.75 -1.30
CA PRO A 175 -25.25 3.91 -0.91
C PRO A 175 -25.47 4.10 0.59
N ASP A 176 -25.39 3.02 1.37
CA ASP A 176 -25.54 3.03 2.84
C ASP A 176 -24.22 3.32 3.58
N GLY A 177 -23.13 3.55 2.85
CA GLY A 177 -21.80 3.78 3.40
C GLY A 177 -20.95 2.51 3.57
N LYS A 178 -21.49 1.33 3.27
CA LYS A 178 -20.72 0.09 3.29
C LYS A 178 -19.61 0.11 2.23
N ILE A 179 -18.43 -0.39 2.59
CA ILE A 179 -17.29 -0.52 1.67
C ILE A 179 -17.16 -1.98 1.25
N GLY A 180 -17.50 -2.27 -0.01
CA GLY A 180 -17.49 -3.60 -0.62
C GLY A 180 -16.15 -4.02 -1.23
N TYR A 181 -16.12 -5.23 -1.78
CA TYR A 181 -14.95 -5.84 -2.44
C TYR A 181 -13.67 -5.85 -1.58
N VAL A 182 -13.81 -5.89 -0.25
CA VAL A 182 -12.66 -6.01 0.65
C VAL A 182 -12.30 -7.49 0.76
N GLN A 183 -11.10 -7.87 0.34
CA GLN A 183 -10.69 -9.28 0.46
C GLN A 183 -10.63 -9.69 1.96
N PRO A 184 -11.30 -10.78 2.35
CA PRO A 184 -11.36 -11.22 3.75
C PRO A 184 -10.00 -11.69 4.29
N ILE A 185 -9.91 -11.80 5.62
CA ILE A 185 -8.71 -12.29 6.32
C ILE A 185 -8.56 -13.79 6.08
N GLY A 186 -7.33 -14.24 5.85
CA GLY A 186 -7.00 -15.68 5.78
C GLY A 186 -7.43 -16.38 4.49
N GLU A 187 -8.15 -15.70 3.59
CA GLU A 187 -8.51 -16.26 2.30
C GLU A 187 -7.28 -16.29 1.38
N LYS A 188 -6.93 -17.49 0.91
CA LYS A 188 -5.93 -17.66 -0.15
C LYS A 188 -6.49 -17.04 -1.43
N ALA A 189 -5.64 -16.47 -2.28
CA ALA A 189 -6.05 -16.12 -3.63
C ALA A 189 -6.41 -17.42 -4.36
N ILE A 190 -7.70 -17.75 -4.42
CA ILE A 190 -8.20 -18.91 -5.15
C ILE A 190 -8.26 -18.51 -6.63
N PRO A 191 -7.55 -19.22 -7.52
CA PRO A 191 -7.55 -18.89 -8.93
C PRO A 191 -8.95 -18.79 -9.54
N GLY A 192 -9.22 -17.68 -10.22
CA GLY A 192 -10.50 -17.44 -10.91
C GLY A 192 -11.65 -16.95 -10.04
N GLN A 193 -11.53 -16.92 -8.70
CA GLN A 193 -12.60 -16.43 -7.82
C GLN A 193 -12.52 -14.91 -7.67
N VAL A 194 -13.61 -14.20 -7.92
CA VAL A 194 -13.73 -12.73 -7.66
C VAL A 194 -14.13 -12.48 -6.21
N VAL A 195 -13.68 -11.36 -5.63
CA VAL A 195 -14.08 -10.96 -4.27
C VAL A 195 -15.58 -10.61 -4.25
N ASP A 196 -16.29 -11.05 -3.20
CA ASP A 196 -17.69 -10.69 -3.02
C ASP A 196 -17.85 -9.17 -2.88
N ALA A 197 -18.76 -8.59 -3.67
CA ALA A 197 -19.14 -7.19 -3.61
C ALA A 197 -19.61 -6.76 -2.21
N ASN A 198 -20.19 -7.68 -1.45
CA ASN A 198 -20.66 -7.45 -0.09
C ASN A 198 -19.61 -7.71 0.99
N SER A 199 -18.43 -8.21 0.62
CA SER A 199 -17.34 -8.41 1.56
C SER A 199 -16.80 -7.08 2.05
N THR A 200 -16.86 -6.88 3.36
CA THR A 200 -16.40 -5.68 4.04
C THR A 200 -15.59 -6.06 5.28
N SER A 201 -14.75 -5.15 5.75
CA SER A 201 -14.02 -5.32 7.01
C SER A 201 -13.68 -3.98 7.64
N ASN A 202 -13.45 -4.00 8.96
CA ASN A 202 -12.99 -2.83 9.71
C ASN A 202 -11.70 -2.21 9.13
N PHE A 203 -10.71 -3.02 8.77
CA PHE A 203 -9.46 -2.52 8.17
C PHE A 203 -9.66 -1.96 6.76
N GLY A 204 -10.59 -2.51 5.98
CA GLY A 204 -10.94 -2.00 4.65
C GLY A 204 -11.63 -0.63 4.73
N VAL A 205 -12.55 -0.46 5.69
CA VAL A 205 -13.17 0.84 5.98
C VAL A 205 -12.12 1.85 6.44
N GLY A 206 -11.19 1.45 7.32
CA GLY A 206 -10.07 2.30 7.75
C GLY A 206 -9.18 2.76 6.58
N ALA A 207 -8.85 1.85 5.66
CA ALA A 207 -8.10 2.17 4.44
C ALA A 207 -8.84 3.19 3.56
N PHE A 208 -10.15 2.98 3.37
CA PHE A 208 -11.01 3.89 2.61
C PHE A 208 -11.05 5.29 3.24
N LEU A 209 -11.19 5.39 4.56
CA LEU A 209 -11.20 6.67 5.27
C LEU A 209 -9.87 7.42 5.14
N LEU A 210 -8.73 6.71 5.12
CA LEU A 210 -7.43 7.35 4.84
C LEU A 210 -7.42 7.99 3.45
N ALA A 211 -7.85 7.25 2.43
CA ALA A 211 -7.91 7.74 1.06
C ALA A 211 -8.87 8.94 0.93
N ALA A 212 -10.08 8.83 1.48
CA ALA A 212 -11.08 9.89 1.45
C ALA A 212 -10.62 11.17 2.18
N CYS A 213 -9.99 11.04 3.34
CA CYS A 213 -9.44 12.20 4.05
C CYS A 213 -8.33 12.89 3.25
N GLU A 214 -7.44 12.13 2.62
CA GLU A 214 -6.34 12.70 1.84
C GLU A 214 -6.83 13.33 0.52
N ARG A 215 -7.89 12.76 -0.07
CA ARG A 215 -8.64 13.34 -1.19
C ARG A 215 -9.19 14.72 -0.85
N VAL A 216 -9.81 14.87 0.33
CA VAL A 216 -10.32 16.18 0.80
C VAL A 216 -9.18 17.18 0.94
N ARG A 217 -8.02 16.79 1.49
CA ARG A 217 -6.84 17.66 1.59
C ARG A 217 -6.34 18.12 0.22
N TYR A 218 -6.36 17.24 -0.78
CA TYR A 218 -5.97 17.59 -2.14
C TYR A 218 -6.92 18.62 -2.78
N LEU A 219 -8.24 18.42 -2.64
CA LEU A 219 -9.25 19.31 -3.22
C LEU A 219 -9.33 20.69 -2.56
N ASN A 220 -8.85 20.82 -1.32
CA ASN A 220 -8.88 22.07 -0.54
C ASN A 220 -7.57 22.88 -0.63
N LYS A 221 -6.66 22.52 -1.53
CA LYS A 221 -5.47 23.32 -1.85
C LYS A 221 -5.77 24.35 -2.93
#